data_AF-A0A7J8RSU3-F1
#
_entry.id   AF-A0A7J8RSU3-F1
#
_cell.length_a   1.000
_cell.length_b   1.000
_cell.length_c   1.000
_cell.angle_alpha   90.00
_cell.angle_beta   90.00
_cell.angle_gamma   90.00
#
_symmetry.space_group_name_H-M   'P 1'
#
loop_
_entity.id
_entity.type
_entity.pdbx_description
1 polymer ?
#
loop_
_entity_poly.entity_id
_entity_poly.type
_entity_poly.pdbx_seq_one_letter_code
_entity_poly.pdbx_strand_id
1 'polypeptide(L)'
;MGFVYSMPPISWSDISYYHNQILPLIQKYKVIHLNRTDARLANNGQSLDVQKLRCRVNFNALRFTPQIEELGKRVIKLLRQNGPFIVLHLRYEMDMLAFSGCTQGCNNDEVEELTRMRYAYPWWKEKIINSDLKRKDGLCPLTPEETALILRALDIDKNYQIYIAAGEIYGGDKRMASLAAAYPKLVRKETLLGPSDLGFFQNHSSQMAALDYLVSLESDIFIPTYDGNMAKVVQGHRRYLGFKQTILLDRRLLVDLIDQYNNGSLSWIQFSDAVKET
;
A
#
# COMPACT_ATOMS: atom_id res chain seq x y z
N MET A 1 -5.50 31.70 30.89
CA MET A 1 -5.52 30.79 29.72
C MET A 1 -4.08 30.50 29.33
N GLY A 2 -3.69 29.23 29.21
CA GLY A 2 -2.32 28.88 28.79
C GLY A 2 -2.06 29.34 27.36
N PHE A 3 -0.94 30.03 27.14
CA PHE A 3 -0.54 30.47 25.80
C PHE A 3 -0.09 29.25 24.99
N VAL A 4 -0.85 28.87 23.97
CA VAL A 4 -0.42 27.84 23.01
C VAL A 4 0.67 28.44 22.13
N TYR A 5 1.86 27.84 22.12
CA TYR A 5 2.93 28.22 21.22
C TYR A 5 2.90 27.35 19.98
N SER A 6 2.70 27.95 18.80
CA SER A 6 2.66 27.22 17.52
C SER A 6 3.98 27.37 16.76
N MET A 7 4.55 26.27 16.27
CA MET A 7 5.78 26.28 15.47
C MET A 7 5.82 25.13 14.46
N PRO A 8 6.57 25.25 13.36
CA PRO A 8 6.87 24.12 12.51
C PRO A 8 7.90 23.20 13.18
N PRO A 9 7.68 21.87 13.18
CA PRO A 9 8.71 20.93 13.57
C PRO A 9 9.84 20.86 12.53
N ILE A 10 11.05 20.53 12.99
CA ILE A 10 12.19 20.23 12.12
C ILE A 10 12.14 18.74 11.76
N SER A 11 12.01 18.43 10.47
CA SER A 11 12.01 17.06 9.97
C SER A 11 13.41 16.44 10.07
N TRP A 12 13.45 15.14 10.32
CA TRP A 12 14.66 14.34 10.56
C TRP A 12 15.49 14.82 11.74
N SER A 13 14.84 15.38 12.76
CA SER A 13 15.50 15.84 13.97
C SER A 13 15.91 14.67 14.88
N ASP A 14 17.12 14.78 15.44
CA ASP A 14 17.63 13.84 16.44
C ASP A 14 17.12 14.18 17.85
N ILE A 15 17.48 13.38 18.84
CA ILE A 15 17.07 13.59 20.23
C ILE A 15 17.52 14.94 20.82
N SER A 16 18.63 15.51 20.32
CA SER A 16 19.15 16.79 20.81
C SER A 16 18.21 17.95 20.49
N TYR A 17 17.55 17.93 19.34
CA TYR A 17 16.50 18.91 19.02
C TYR A 17 15.35 18.87 20.04
N TYR A 18 14.90 17.67 20.41
CA TYR A 18 13.81 17.55 21.37
C TYR A 18 14.22 17.98 22.78
N HIS A 19 15.46 17.67 23.22
CA HIS A 19 15.94 18.09 24.53
C HIS A 19 16.30 19.58 24.61
N ASN A 20 16.95 20.12 23.58
CA ASN A 20 17.52 21.46 23.64
C ASN A 20 16.56 22.54 23.11
N GLN A 21 15.60 22.18 22.25
CA GLN A 21 14.65 23.13 21.65
C GLN A 21 13.23 22.89 22.13
N ILE A 22 12.70 21.67 21.96
CA ILE A 22 11.28 21.39 22.25
C ILE A 22 11.00 21.38 23.75
N LEU A 23 11.81 20.70 24.56
CA LEU A 23 11.58 20.57 25.99
C LEU A 23 11.56 21.93 26.73
N PRO A 24 12.49 22.87 26.51
CA PRO A 24 12.42 24.21 27.11
C PRO A 24 11.15 24.97 26.73
N LEU A 25 10.71 24.84 25.46
CA LEU A 25 9.46 25.45 25.00
C LEU A 25 8.24 24.83 25.69
N ILE A 26 8.20 23.51 25.90
CA ILE A 26 7.11 22.84 26.63
C ILE A 26 7.10 23.31 28.08
N GLN A 27 8.27 23.42 28.72
CA GLN A 27 8.40 23.89 30.09
C GLN A 27 7.88 25.33 30.26
N LYS A 28 8.15 26.20 29.28
CA LYS A 28 7.72 27.61 29.26
C LYS A 28 6.24 27.78 28.95
N TYR A 29 5.76 27.21 27.84
CA TYR A 29 4.41 27.46 27.31
C TYR A 29 3.36 26.44 27.76
N LYS A 30 3.78 25.32 28.35
CA LYS A 30 2.96 24.15 28.77
C LYS A 30 2.31 23.38 27.62
N VAL A 31 1.91 24.07 26.54
CA VAL A 31 1.33 23.47 25.34
C VAL A 31 2.09 24.00 24.11
N ILE A 32 2.66 23.06 23.34
CA ILE A 32 3.20 23.34 22.02
C ILE A 32 2.29 22.71 20.97
N HIS A 33 1.94 23.50 19.96
CA HIS A 33 1.27 23.05 18.75
C HIS A 33 2.29 22.98 17.61
N LEU A 34 2.65 21.76 17.21
CA LEU A 34 3.46 21.54 16.01
C LEU A 34 2.55 21.62 14.79
N ASN A 35 2.68 22.67 13.99
CA ASN A 35 1.74 22.99 12.91
C ASN A 35 1.93 22.14 11.63
N ARG A 36 2.79 21.12 11.71
CA ARG A 36 2.95 20.06 10.70
C ARG A 36 3.03 18.72 11.40
N THR A 37 2.40 17.72 10.81
CA THR A 37 2.31 16.36 11.38
C THR A 37 3.13 15.33 10.60
N ASP A 38 3.72 15.73 9.48
CA ASP A 38 4.50 14.88 8.57
C ASP A 38 6.02 14.93 8.83
N ALA A 39 6.48 15.79 9.73
CA ALA A 39 7.88 15.84 10.16
C ALA A 39 8.24 14.59 10.97
N ARG A 40 9.38 14.00 10.63
CA ARG A 40 9.81 12.70 11.17
C ARG A 40 10.96 12.88 12.16
N LEU A 41 11.04 11.98 13.13
CA LEU A 41 12.28 11.74 13.87
C LEU A 41 13.38 11.27 12.90
N ALA A 42 14.63 11.62 13.18
CA ALA A 42 15.79 11.07 12.48
C ALA A 42 15.73 9.53 12.43
N ASN A 43 16.04 8.93 11.29
CA ASN A 43 16.10 7.47 11.16
C ASN A 43 17.33 6.89 11.84
N ASN A 44 18.47 7.58 11.77
CA ASN A 44 19.76 7.13 12.28
C ASN A 44 20.20 7.99 13.46
N GLY A 45 21.21 7.54 14.21
CA GLY A 45 21.79 8.30 15.33
C GLY A 45 20.93 8.31 16.61
N GLN A 46 19.82 7.57 16.63
CA GLN A 46 18.99 7.39 17.82
C GLN A 46 19.44 6.16 18.61
N SER A 47 19.28 6.21 19.94
CA SER A 47 19.57 5.05 20.78
C SER A 47 18.68 3.86 20.43
N LEU A 48 19.16 2.66 20.69
CA LEU A 48 18.41 1.43 20.43
C LEU A 48 17.06 1.41 21.15
N ASP A 49 16.99 1.98 22.35
CA ASP A 49 15.76 2.05 23.15
C ASP A 49 14.72 2.96 22.50
N VAL A 50 15.14 4.11 21.95
CA VAL A 50 14.26 5.00 21.18
C VAL A 50 13.75 4.30 19.92
N GLN A 51 14.60 3.56 19.22
CA GLN A 51 14.18 2.80 18.03
C GLN A 51 13.17 1.69 18.38
N LYS A 52 13.42 0.93 19.45
CA LYS A 52 12.48 -0.08 19.95
C LYS A 52 11.15 0.55 20.38
N LEU A 53 11.20 1.68 21.08
CA LEU A 53 10.01 2.41 21.50
C LEU A 53 9.21 2.90 20.28
N ARG A 54 9.87 3.45 19.26
CA ARG A 54 9.22 3.87 18.00
C ARG A 54 8.46 2.70 17.35
N CYS A 55 9.07 1.53 17.25
CA CYS A 55 8.39 0.35 16.71
C CYS A 55 7.16 -0.06 17.56
N ARG A 56 7.30 -0.08 18.89
CA ARG A 56 6.17 -0.40 19.80
C ARG A 56 5.05 0.64 19.68
N VAL A 57 5.36 1.93 19.64
CA VAL A 57 4.36 2.99 19.50
C VAL A 57 3.70 2.93 18.11
N ASN A 58 4.46 2.68 17.05
CA ASN A 58 3.89 2.61 15.70
C ASN A 58 2.93 1.43 15.49
N PHE A 59 3.22 0.28 16.08
CA PHE A 59 2.50 -0.96 15.76
C PHE A 59 1.64 -1.51 16.89
N ASN A 60 2.07 -1.38 18.15
CA ASN A 60 1.30 -1.86 19.31
C ASN A 60 0.26 -0.80 19.78
N ALA A 61 0.61 0.49 19.72
CA ALA A 61 -0.33 1.54 20.12
C ALA A 61 -1.36 1.88 19.03
N LEU A 62 -1.12 1.48 17.77
CA LEU A 62 -2.12 1.60 16.71
C LEU A 62 -3.24 0.58 16.97
N ARG A 63 -4.37 1.08 17.46
CA ARG A 63 -5.60 0.30 17.66
C ARG A 63 -6.74 0.98 16.93
N PHE A 64 -7.55 0.20 16.24
CA PHE A 64 -8.74 0.73 15.58
C PHE A 64 -9.90 0.78 16.58
N THR A 65 -10.98 1.44 16.20
CA THR A 65 -12.20 1.42 17.00
C THR A 65 -12.73 -0.02 17.10
N PRO A 66 -13.44 -0.38 18.19
CA PRO A 66 -13.99 -1.73 18.36
C PRO A 66 -14.78 -2.23 17.15
N GLN A 67 -15.55 -1.35 16.51
CA GLN A 67 -16.35 -1.69 15.33
C GLN A 67 -15.48 -2.15 14.15
N ILE A 68 -14.36 -1.47 13.89
CA ILE A 68 -13.42 -1.87 12.81
C ILE A 68 -12.73 -3.17 13.18
N GLU A 69 -12.31 -3.33 14.45
CA GLU A 69 -11.65 -4.56 14.89
C GLU A 69 -12.56 -5.79 14.82
N GLU A 70 -13.82 -5.66 15.26
CA GLU A 70 -14.82 -6.72 15.22
C GLU A 70 -15.13 -7.13 13.78
N LEU A 71 -15.35 -6.15 12.89
CA LEU A 71 -15.61 -6.44 11.49
C LEU A 71 -14.38 -7.06 10.81
N GLY A 72 -13.17 -6.53 11.07
CA GLY A 72 -11.92 -7.09 10.58
C GLY A 72 -11.74 -8.55 11.02
N LYS A 73 -11.96 -8.86 12.30
CA LYS A 73 -11.93 -10.24 12.83
C LYS A 73 -12.94 -11.14 12.13
N ARG A 74 -14.13 -10.63 11.80
CA ARG A 74 -15.15 -11.38 11.05
C ARG A 74 -14.68 -11.70 9.62
N VAL A 75 -14.11 -10.72 8.89
CA VAL A 75 -13.54 -10.96 7.55
C VAL A 75 -12.43 -12.00 7.61
N ILE A 76 -11.49 -11.86 8.55
CA ILE A 76 -10.39 -12.80 8.74
C ILE A 76 -10.93 -14.20 9.05
N LYS A 77 -11.95 -14.33 9.90
CA LYS A 77 -12.57 -15.62 10.21
C LYS A 77 -13.17 -16.28 8.97
N LEU A 78 -13.89 -15.52 8.13
CA LEU A 78 -14.48 -16.04 6.89
C LEU A 78 -13.40 -16.51 5.90
N LEU A 79 -12.30 -15.76 5.77
CA LEU A 79 -11.16 -16.16 4.94
C LEU A 79 -10.52 -17.44 5.47
N ARG A 80 -10.21 -17.48 6.78
CA ARG A 80 -9.58 -18.65 7.43
C ARG A 80 -10.41 -19.92 7.39
N GLN A 81 -11.74 -19.82 7.37
CA GLN A 81 -12.63 -20.98 7.17
C GLN A 81 -12.43 -21.67 5.82
N ASN A 82 -11.94 -20.93 4.81
CA ASN A 82 -11.64 -21.45 3.48
C ASN A 82 -10.17 -21.85 3.31
N GLY A 83 -9.38 -21.80 4.38
CA GLY A 83 -7.97 -22.20 4.43
C GLY A 83 -6.98 -21.03 4.46
N PRO A 84 -5.72 -21.30 4.11
CA PRO A 84 -4.71 -20.26 3.91
C PRO A 84 -5.11 -19.27 2.81
N PHE A 85 -4.76 -18.01 2.98
CA PHE A 85 -5.08 -16.96 2.01
C PHE A 85 -3.94 -15.96 1.84
N ILE A 86 -3.88 -15.41 0.63
CA ILE A 86 -2.94 -14.37 0.23
C ILE A 86 -3.69 -13.05 0.24
N VAL A 87 -3.03 -11.98 0.66
CA VAL A 87 -3.52 -10.62 0.43
C VAL A 87 -2.68 -9.99 -0.66
N LEU A 88 -3.37 -9.57 -1.72
CA LEU A 88 -2.81 -8.81 -2.82
C LEU A 88 -3.25 -7.36 -2.67
N HIS A 89 -2.31 -6.48 -2.35
CA HIS A 89 -2.57 -5.05 -2.25
C HIS A 89 -2.37 -4.39 -3.62
N LEU A 90 -3.46 -4.32 -4.38
CA LEU A 90 -3.52 -3.75 -5.72
C LEU A 90 -3.73 -2.24 -5.67
N ARG A 91 -2.67 -1.45 -5.82
CA ARG A 91 -2.77 0.02 -5.88
C ARG A 91 -2.98 0.51 -7.32
N TYR A 92 -4.09 0.12 -7.93
CA TYR A 92 -4.45 0.47 -9.32
C TYR A 92 -5.73 1.32 -9.37
N GLU A 93 -5.86 2.28 -8.45
CA GLU A 93 -6.98 3.22 -8.40
C GLU A 93 -6.71 4.49 -9.23
N MET A 94 -7.79 5.14 -9.67
CA MET A 94 -7.72 6.29 -10.58
C MET A 94 -6.86 7.44 -10.02
N ASP A 95 -6.95 7.72 -8.72
CA ASP A 95 -6.17 8.77 -8.07
C ASP A 95 -4.67 8.48 -8.12
N MET A 96 -4.29 7.21 -7.94
CA MET A 96 -2.91 6.77 -7.99
C MET A 96 -2.35 6.91 -9.40
N LEU A 97 -3.07 6.42 -10.41
CA LEU A 97 -2.63 6.46 -11.81
C LEU A 97 -2.52 7.88 -12.33
N ALA A 98 -3.49 8.75 -11.98
CA ALA A 98 -3.45 10.16 -12.32
C ALA A 98 -2.26 10.87 -11.64
N PHE A 99 -2.02 10.59 -10.35
CA PHE A 99 -0.90 11.17 -9.60
C PHE A 99 0.47 10.73 -10.14
N SER A 100 0.66 9.44 -10.40
CA SER A 100 1.93 8.90 -10.90
C SER A 100 2.15 9.12 -12.39
N GLY A 101 1.09 9.47 -13.14
CA GLY A 101 1.11 9.62 -14.58
C GLY A 101 1.36 8.30 -15.32
N CYS A 102 0.98 7.17 -14.71
CA CYS A 102 1.23 5.83 -15.26
C CYS A 102 0.03 5.38 -16.08
N THR A 103 0.27 5.05 -17.34
CA THR A 103 -0.78 4.75 -18.33
C THR A 103 -0.59 3.42 -19.04
N GLN A 104 0.23 2.52 -18.50
CA GLN A 104 0.41 1.18 -19.05
C GLN A 104 -0.93 0.43 -19.07
N GLY A 105 -1.30 -0.10 -20.23
CA GLY A 105 -2.56 -0.81 -20.43
C GLY A 105 -3.78 0.11 -20.58
N CYS A 106 -3.63 1.43 -20.48
CA CYS A 106 -4.71 2.38 -20.75
C CYS A 106 -4.87 2.65 -22.25
N ASN A 107 -6.10 2.90 -22.70
CA ASN A 107 -6.38 3.45 -24.02
C ASN A 107 -6.30 4.99 -24.02
N ASN A 108 -6.48 5.62 -25.18
CA ASN A 108 -6.36 7.08 -25.31
C ASN A 108 -7.36 7.86 -24.43
N ASP A 109 -8.59 7.37 -24.31
CA ASP A 109 -9.64 8.02 -23.51
C ASP A 109 -9.29 7.96 -22.02
N GLU A 110 -8.83 6.79 -21.55
CA GLU A 110 -8.35 6.58 -20.18
C GLU A 110 -7.13 7.48 -19.88
N VAL A 111 -6.20 7.61 -20.82
CA VAL A 111 -5.03 8.51 -20.71
C VAL A 111 -5.46 9.97 -20.56
N GLU A 112 -6.45 10.41 -21.35
CA GLU A 112 -6.96 11.77 -21.30
C GLU A 112 -7.67 12.05 -19.96
N GLU A 113 -8.50 11.11 -19.50
CA GLU A 113 -9.20 11.21 -18.21
C GLU A 113 -8.22 11.36 -17.04
N LEU A 114 -7.24 10.46 -16.94
CA LEU A 114 -6.20 10.50 -15.91
C LEU A 114 -5.40 11.80 -15.97
N THR A 115 -5.12 12.29 -17.17
CA THR A 115 -4.44 13.58 -17.38
C THR A 115 -5.29 14.74 -16.90
N ARG A 116 -6.58 14.77 -17.24
CA ARG A 116 -7.52 15.82 -16.80
C ARG A 116 -7.60 15.86 -15.27
N MET A 117 -7.75 14.69 -14.63
CA MET A 117 -7.74 14.61 -13.17
C MET A 117 -6.45 15.17 -12.59
N ARG A 118 -5.28 14.77 -13.12
CA ARG A 118 -3.99 15.25 -12.63
C ARG A 118 -3.86 16.77 -12.68
N TYR A 119 -4.36 17.40 -13.73
CA TYR A 119 -4.34 18.86 -13.85
C TYR A 119 -5.38 19.55 -12.95
N ALA A 120 -6.50 18.89 -12.65
CA ALA A 120 -7.55 19.41 -11.77
C ALA A 120 -7.11 19.60 -10.31
N TYR A 121 -6.04 18.92 -9.84
CA TYR A 121 -5.52 19.04 -8.48
C TYR A 121 -4.30 19.99 -8.40
N PRO A 122 -4.44 21.26 -7.97
CA PRO A 122 -3.36 22.26 -8.10
C PRO A 122 -2.10 21.94 -7.28
N TRP A 123 -2.24 21.22 -6.17
CA TRP A 123 -1.13 20.88 -5.27
C TRP A 123 -0.24 19.74 -5.77
N TRP A 124 -0.65 18.99 -6.80
CA TRP A 124 0.22 18.01 -7.46
C TRP A 124 1.19 18.74 -8.38
N LYS A 125 2.47 18.78 -8.00
CA LYS A 125 3.50 19.59 -8.67
C LYS A 125 3.88 19.08 -10.05
N GLU A 126 4.07 17.77 -10.21
CA GLU A 126 4.41 17.16 -11.51
C GLU A 126 3.15 17.02 -12.37
N LYS A 127 3.10 17.76 -13.49
CA LYS A 127 1.98 17.75 -14.43
C LYS A 127 2.32 17.08 -15.76
N ILE A 128 3.55 17.22 -16.22
CA ILE A 128 4.06 16.58 -17.43
C ILE A 128 4.91 15.40 -16.96
N ILE A 129 4.49 14.19 -17.28
CA ILE A 129 5.12 12.95 -16.81
C ILE A 129 5.26 12.03 -18.01
N ASN A 130 6.46 11.48 -18.19
CA ASN A 130 6.70 10.40 -19.13
C ASN A 130 6.36 9.06 -18.44
N SER A 131 5.21 8.49 -18.79
CA SER A 131 4.71 7.23 -18.22
C SER A 131 5.72 6.10 -18.39
N ASP A 132 6.30 5.95 -19.58
CA ASP A 132 7.19 4.83 -19.91
C ASP A 132 8.47 4.86 -19.08
N LEU A 133 9.04 6.07 -18.89
CA LEU A 133 10.21 6.23 -18.03
C LEU A 133 9.87 5.93 -16.56
N LYS A 134 8.74 6.43 -16.03
CA LYS A 134 8.31 6.11 -14.66
C LYS A 134 8.08 4.60 -14.48
N ARG A 135 7.51 3.92 -15.48
CA ARG A 135 7.30 2.47 -15.45
C ARG A 135 8.64 1.73 -15.42
N LYS A 136 9.57 2.07 -16.32
CA LYS A 136 10.92 1.49 -16.36
C LYS A 136 11.71 1.71 -15.07
N ASP A 137 11.51 2.84 -14.39
CA ASP A 137 12.12 3.12 -13.09
C ASP A 137 11.42 2.40 -11.91
N GLY A 138 10.39 1.58 -12.16
CA GLY A 138 9.63 0.87 -11.11
C GLY A 138 8.73 1.78 -10.26
N LEU A 139 8.45 3.00 -10.75
CA LEU A 139 7.66 4.04 -10.07
C LEU A 139 6.17 4.00 -10.41
N CYS A 140 5.75 3.05 -11.24
CA CYS A 140 4.34 2.77 -11.53
C CYS A 140 3.82 1.57 -10.72
N PRO A 141 2.54 1.56 -10.35
CA PRO A 141 1.89 0.33 -9.88
C PRO A 141 1.85 -0.69 -11.03
N LEU A 142 2.01 -1.97 -10.70
CA LEU A 142 1.78 -3.04 -11.67
C LEU A 142 0.30 -3.08 -12.06
N THR A 143 0.00 -3.32 -13.33
CA THR A 143 -1.39 -3.55 -13.76
C THR A 143 -1.89 -4.90 -13.22
N PRO A 144 -3.22 -5.13 -13.10
CA PRO A 144 -3.72 -6.45 -12.74
C PRO A 144 -3.31 -7.57 -13.71
N GLU A 145 -3.12 -7.27 -15.00
CA GLU A 145 -2.62 -8.20 -16.00
C GLU A 145 -1.14 -8.57 -15.75
N GLU A 146 -0.28 -7.58 -15.51
CA GLU A 146 1.13 -7.81 -15.13
C GLU A 146 1.23 -8.59 -13.81
N THR A 147 0.36 -8.25 -12.86
CA THR A 147 0.30 -8.93 -11.57
C THR A 147 -0.10 -10.40 -11.74
N ALA A 148 -1.09 -10.71 -12.58
CA ALA A 148 -1.46 -12.09 -12.89
C ALA A 148 -0.31 -12.88 -13.53
N LEU A 149 0.48 -12.23 -14.39
CA LEU A 149 1.65 -12.83 -15.01
C LEU A 149 2.74 -13.15 -13.97
N ILE A 150 3.05 -12.20 -13.08
CA ILE A 150 4.05 -12.36 -12.01
C ILE A 150 3.64 -13.44 -11.01
N LEU A 151 2.39 -13.46 -10.54
CA LEU A 151 1.94 -14.47 -9.59
C LEU A 151 2.05 -15.89 -10.17
N ARG A 152 1.76 -16.07 -11.46
CA ARG A 152 1.97 -17.35 -12.14
C ARG A 152 3.45 -17.71 -12.26
N ALA A 153 4.31 -16.73 -12.55
CA ALA A 153 5.75 -16.94 -12.63
C ALA A 153 6.39 -17.29 -11.28
N LEU A 154 5.79 -16.84 -10.17
CA LEU A 154 6.17 -17.19 -8.79
C LEU A 154 5.58 -18.53 -8.32
N ASP A 155 4.94 -19.30 -9.20
CA ASP A 155 4.24 -20.56 -8.88
C ASP A 155 3.19 -20.42 -7.76
N ILE A 156 2.55 -19.25 -7.63
CA ILE A 156 1.43 -19.11 -6.70
C ILE A 156 0.28 -19.97 -7.22
N ASP A 157 -0.08 -21.00 -6.44
CA ASP A 157 -1.14 -21.94 -6.81
C ASP A 157 -2.47 -21.20 -7.01
N LYS A 158 -3.08 -21.41 -8.17
CA LYS A 158 -4.39 -20.86 -8.56
C LYS A 158 -5.52 -21.21 -7.60
N ASN A 159 -5.35 -22.24 -6.77
CA ASN A 159 -6.33 -22.69 -5.78
C ASN A 159 -6.28 -21.90 -4.47
N TYR A 160 -5.27 -21.05 -4.25
CA TYR A 160 -5.25 -20.15 -3.10
C TYR A 160 -6.40 -19.15 -3.20
N GLN A 161 -7.01 -18.85 -2.05
CA GLN A 161 -7.88 -17.69 -1.94
C GLN A 161 -7.03 -16.43 -1.91
N ILE A 162 -7.35 -15.45 -2.75
CA ILE A 162 -6.66 -14.17 -2.82
C ILE A 162 -7.65 -13.06 -2.43
N TYR A 163 -7.38 -12.41 -1.31
CA TYR A 163 -8.09 -11.22 -0.88
C TYR A 163 -7.47 -9.98 -1.55
N ILE A 164 -8.27 -9.22 -2.29
CA ILE A 164 -7.85 -7.98 -2.92
C ILE A 164 -8.02 -6.81 -1.93
N ALA A 165 -6.89 -6.31 -1.43
CA ALA A 165 -6.83 -5.12 -0.59
C ALA A 165 -6.64 -3.88 -1.47
N ALA A 166 -7.76 -3.30 -1.93
CA ALA A 166 -7.76 -2.14 -2.81
C ALA A 166 -9.04 -1.30 -2.66
N GLY A 167 -8.95 -0.06 -3.14
CA GLY A 167 -10.12 0.73 -3.51
C GLY A 167 -10.76 0.25 -4.81
N GLU A 168 -11.46 1.14 -5.50
CA GLU A 168 -12.01 0.86 -6.82
C GLU A 168 -10.87 0.74 -7.84
N ILE A 169 -10.78 -0.42 -8.50
CA ILE A 169 -9.77 -0.68 -9.52
C ILE A 169 -10.16 0.07 -10.79
N TYR A 170 -9.26 0.91 -11.30
CA TYR A 170 -9.51 1.67 -12.51
C TYR A 170 -9.69 0.74 -13.72
N GLY A 171 -10.78 0.93 -14.47
CA GLY A 171 -11.21 0.04 -15.55
C GLY A 171 -12.00 -1.19 -15.09
N GLY A 172 -12.25 -1.36 -13.78
CA GLY A 172 -13.16 -2.35 -13.21
C GLY A 172 -12.91 -3.79 -13.66
N ASP A 173 -13.98 -4.52 -13.97
CA ASP A 173 -13.93 -5.93 -14.34
C ASP A 173 -13.10 -6.21 -15.59
N LYS A 174 -13.11 -5.28 -16.56
CA LYS A 174 -12.25 -5.37 -17.76
C LYS A 174 -10.79 -5.47 -17.37
N ARG A 175 -10.35 -4.61 -16.45
CA ARG A 175 -8.95 -4.59 -15.96
C ARG A 175 -8.63 -5.82 -15.12
N MET A 176 -9.59 -6.30 -14.34
CA MET A 176 -9.42 -7.47 -13.47
C MET A 176 -9.51 -8.82 -14.19
N ALA A 177 -9.98 -8.85 -15.45
CA ALA A 177 -10.31 -10.08 -16.17
C ALA A 177 -9.16 -11.11 -16.21
N SER A 178 -7.94 -10.68 -16.56
CA SER A 178 -6.77 -11.57 -16.62
C SER A 178 -6.42 -12.16 -15.26
N LEU A 179 -6.53 -11.37 -14.20
CA LEU A 179 -6.24 -11.82 -12.84
C LEU A 179 -7.31 -12.80 -12.34
N ALA A 180 -8.58 -12.52 -12.61
CA ALA A 180 -9.69 -13.41 -12.26
C ALA A 180 -9.67 -14.74 -13.03
N ALA A 181 -9.24 -14.72 -14.30
CA ALA A 181 -9.04 -15.93 -15.09
C ALA A 181 -7.90 -16.80 -14.55
N ALA A 182 -6.80 -16.19 -14.10
CA ALA A 182 -5.66 -16.90 -13.52
C ALA A 182 -5.95 -17.42 -12.10
N TYR A 183 -6.69 -16.65 -11.30
CA TYR A 183 -7.00 -16.94 -9.90
C TYR A 183 -8.52 -16.86 -9.67
N PRO A 184 -9.27 -17.97 -9.77
CA PRO A 184 -10.73 -17.93 -9.69
C PRO A 184 -11.29 -17.64 -8.28
N LYS A 185 -10.47 -17.75 -7.23
CA LYS A 185 -10.88 -17.51 -5.83
C LYS A 185 -10.52 -16.11 -5.34
N LEU A 186 -10.72 -15.09 -6.18
CA LEU A 186 -10.57 -13.70 -5.76
C LEU A 186 -11.76 -13.28 -4.89
N VAL A 187 -11.46 -12.64 -3.77
CA VAL A 187 -12.46 -12.12 -2.85
C VAL A 187 -12.10 -10.70 -2.43
N ARG A 188 -13.12 -9.92 -2.07
CA ARG A 188 -12.99 -8.58 -1.52
C ARG A 188 -13.84 -8.46 -0.25
N LYS A 189 -13.61 -7.43 0.55
CA LYS A 189 -14.50 -7.09 1.67
C LYS A 189 -15.95 -6.95 1.22
N GLU A 190 -16.20 -6.39 0.04
CA GLU A 190 -17.55 -6.24 -0.53
C GLU A 190 -18.20 -7.57 -0.94
N THR A 191 -17.43 -8.62 -1.22
CA THR A 191 -17.96 -9.95 -1.55
C THR A 191 -18.10 -10.85 -0.33
N LEU A 192 -17.35 -10.58 0.74
CA LEU A 192 -17.36 -11.33 1.99
C LEU A 192 -18.39 -10.79 3.00
N LEU A 193 -18.73 -9.51 2.90
CA LEU A 193 -19.63 -8.81 3.81
C LEU A 193 -20.86 -8.32 3.07
N GLY A 194 -22.01 -8.30 3.76
CA GLY A 194 -23.23 -7.73 3.18
C GLY A 194 -23.19 -6.20 3.17
N PRO A 195 -24.04 -5.54 2.36
CA PRO A 195 -24.14 -4.08 2.35
C PRO A 195 -24.43 -3.46 3.73
N SER A 196 -25.21 -4.15 4.56
CA SER A 196 -25.51 -3.72 5.94
C SER A 196 -24.29 -3.76 6.86
N ASP A 197 -23.39 -4.73 6.67
CA ASP A 197 -22.16 -4.86 7.46
C ASP A 197 -21.19 -3.71 7.14
N LEU A 198 -21.19 -3.25 5.88
CA LEU A 198 -20.33 -2.18 5.40
C LEU A 198 -20.93 -0.78 5.56
N GLY A 199 -22.23 -0.66 5.85
CA GLY A 199 -22.95 0.63 5.86
C GLY A 199 -22.33 1.68 6.79
N PHE A 200 -21.75 1.27 7.92
CA PHE A 200 -21.03 2.17 8.84
C PHE A 200 -19.75 2.77 8.24
N PHE A 201 -19.18 2.10 7.24
CA PHE A 201 -17.84 2.38 6.67
C PHE A 201 -17.87 2.87 5.22
N GLN A 202 -18.98 2.68 4.49
CA GLN A 202 -19.09 2.93 3.04
C GLN A 202 -18.68 4.34 2.60
N ASN A 203 -18.92 5.37 3.43
CA ASN A 203 -18.55 6.76 3.12
C ASN A 203 -17.22 7.20 3.74
N HIS A 204 -16.47 6.27 4.35
CA HIS A 204 -15.21 6.53 5.04
C HIS A 204 -14.11 5.65 4.46
N SER A 205 -13.51 6.08 3.35
CA SER A 205 -12.45 5.35 2.64
C SER A 205 -11.29 4.94 3.56
N SER A 206 -10.94 5.79 4.54
CA SER A 206 -9.90 5.49 5.53
C SER A 206 -10.26 4.34 6.48
N GLN A 207 -11.54 4.19 6.84
CA GLN A 207 -12.00 3.09 7.68
C GLN A 207 -12.09 1.78 6.88
N MET A 208 -12.47 1.86 5.60
CA MET A 208 -12.39 0.71 4.68
C MET A 208 -10.95 0.22 4.48
N ALA A 209 -9.99 1.16 4.35
CA ALA A 209 -8.57 0.82 4.31
C ALA A 209 -8.05 0.21 5.63
N ALA A 210 -8.64 0.57 6.78
CA ALA A 210 -8.30 -0.06 8.05
C ALA A 210 -8.70 -1.54 8.11
N LEU A 211 -9.80 -1.95 7.46
CA LEU A 211 -10.15 -3.36 7.33
C LEU A 211 -9.11 -4.10 6.47
N ASP A 212 -8.75 -3.53 5.32
CA ASP A 212 -7.70 -4.09 4.47
C ASP A 212 -6.37 -4.22 5.23
N TYR A 213 -6.06 -3.27 6.11
CA TYR A 213 -4.88 -3.32 6.96
C TYR A 213 -4.90 -4.54 7.88
N LEU A 214 -5.99 -4.71 8.64
CA LEU A 214 -6.15 -5.84 9.56
C LEU A 214 -6.07 -7.18 8.82
N VAL A 215 -6.75 -7.32 7.69
CA VAL A 215 -6.72 -8.54 6.87
C VAL A 215 -5.31 -8.80 6.32
N SER A 216 -4.59 -7.76 5.90
CA SER A 216 -3.21 -7.85 5.41
C SER A 216 -2.22 -8.29 6.50
N LEU A 217 -2.45 -7.93 7.77
CA LEU A 217 -1.61 -8.40 8.87
C LEU A 217 -1.79 -9.88 9.15
N GLU A 218 -3.00 -10.40 8.96
CA GLU A 218 -3.37 -11.77 9.28
C GLU A 218 -3.22 -12.75 8.11
N SER A 219 -2.95 -12.29 6.89
CA SER A 219 -2.70 -13.17 5.74
C SER A 219 -1.42 -13.99 5.88
N ASP A 220 -1.35 -15.13 5.20
CA ASP A 220 -0.14 -15.96 5.18
C ASP A 220 0.96 -15.29 4.35
N ILE A 221 0.58 -14.77 3.18
CA ILE A 221 1.45 -14.00 2.30
C ILE A 221 0.80 -12.64 2.05
N PHE A 222 1.60 -11.58 2.13
CA PHE A 222 1.22 -10.24 1.70
C PHE A 222 2.06 -9.84 0.48
N ILE A 223 1.40 -9.36 -0.57
CA ILE A 223 2.03 -8.97 -1.84
C ILE A 223 1.52 -7.58 -2.23
N PRO A 224 2.32 -6.51 -2.07
CA PRO A 224 1.96 -5.19 -2.57
C PRO A 224 2.44 -4.99 -4.01
N THR A 225 1.58 -4.43 -4.87
CA THR A 225 1.95 -4.09 -6.26
C THR A 225 2.51 -2.68 -6.43
N TYR A 226 2.62 -1.91 -5.33
CA TYR A 226 3.16 -0.56 -5.32
C TYR A 226 3.66 -0.14 -3.93
N ASP A 227 4.69 0.72 -3.88
CA ASP A 227 5.33 1.18 -2.63
C ASP A 227 4.60 2.37 -1.98
N GLY A 228 3.29 2.21 -1.80
CA GLY A 228 2.44 3.16 -1.09
C GLY A 228 2.65 3.16 0.44
N ASN A 229 2.04 4.14 1.12
CA ASN A 229 2.09 4.21 2.59
C ASN A 229 1.53 2.96 3.25
N MET A 230 0.41 2.44 2.73
CA MET A 230 -0.25 1.22 3.19
C MET A 230 0.69 0.01 3.12
N ALA A 231 1.32 -0.22 1.96
CA ALA A 231 2.28 -1.30 1.77
C ALA A 231 3.44 -1.23 2.78
N LYS A 232 4.01 -0.04 2.99
CA LYS A 232 5.12 0.19 3.94
C LYS A 232 4.71 -0.07 5.38
N VAL A 233 3.53 0.41 5.81
CA VAL A 233 3.07 0.21 7.20
C VAL A 233 2.70 -1.25 7.46
N VAL A 234 2.05 -1.93 6.52
CA VAL A 234 1.74 -3.37 6.64
C VAL A 234 3.03 -4.18 6.69
N GLN A 235 3.98 -3.93 5.79
CA GLN A 235 5.26 -4.62 5.78
C GLN A 235 6.00 -4.44 7.11
N GLY A 236 6.08 -3.20 7.62
CA GLY A 236 6.72 -2.90 8.89
C GLY A 236 6.05 -3.63 10.06
N HIS A 237 4.72 -3.66 10.08
CA HIS A 237 3.98 -4.34 11.14
C HIS A 237 4.09 -5.87 11.04
N ARG A 238 4.05 -6.46 9.84
CA ARG A 238 4.28 -7.89 9.62
C ARG A 238 5.68 -8.34 10.09
N ARG A 239 6.70 -7.51 9.89
CA ARG A 239 8.05 -7.72 10.46
C ARG A 239 8.03 -7.69 11.99
N TYR A 240 7.32 -6.72 12.58
CA TYR A 240 7.16 -6.60 14.03
C TYR A 240 6.43 -7.81 14.65
N LEU A 241 5.43 -8.39 13.96
CA LEU A 241 4.65 -9.57 14.40
C LEU A 241 5.36 -10.91 14.14
N GLY A 242 6.70 -10.95 14.22
CA GLY A 242 7.47 -12.17 14.04
C GLY A 242 7.82 -12.50 12.60
N PHE A 243 8.15 -11.48 11.79
CA PHE A 243 8.62 -11.67 10.41
C PHE A 243 7.64 -12.44 9.51
N LYS A 244 6.34 -12.13 9.59
CA LYS A 244 5.33 -12.73 8.70
C LYS A 244 5.70 -12.50 7.23
N GLN A 245 5.48 -13.51 6.38
CA GLN A 245 5.96 -13.52 5.01
C GLN A 245 5.38 -12.37 4.18
N THR A 246 6.23 -11.65 3.46
CA THR A 246 5.85 -10.58 2.54
C THR A 246 6.69 -10.73 1.29
N ILE A 247 6.05 -10.91 0.12
CA ILE A 247 6.76 -10.94 -1.16
C ILE A 247 6.79 -9.50 -1.68
N LEU A 248 7.99 -8.93 -1.73
CA LEU A 248 8.19 -7.63 -2.35
C LEU A 248 8.60 -7.82 -3.79
N LEU A 249 7.92 -7.12 -4.67
CA LEU A 249 8.15 -7.17 -6.10
C LEU A 249 9.10 -6.04 -6.49
N ASP A 250 10.31 -6.36 -6.98
CA ASP A 250 11.19 -5.36 -7.59
C ASP A 250 10.63 -4.96 -8.95
N ARG A 251 9.74 -3.96 -8.94
CA ARG A 251 9.03 -3.52 -10.14
C ARG A 251 9.96 -3.04 -11.25
N ARG A 252 11.15 -2.52 -10.90
CA ARG A 252 12.11 -2.07 -11.90
C ARG A 252 12.63 -3.27 -12.70
N LEU A 253 13.03 -4.34 -12.02
CA LEU A 253 13.46 -5.57 -12.68
C LEU A 253 12.30 -6.29 -13.39
N LEU A 254 11.14 -6.36 -12.73
CA LEU A 254 9.99 -7.07 -13.26
C LEU A 254 9.44 -6.43 -14.54
N VAL A 255 9.43 -5.10 -14.64
CA VAL A 255 8.99 -4.40 -15.86
C VAL A 255 9.84 -4.82 -17.06
N ASP A 256 11.16 -4.85 -16.91
CA ASP A 256 12.06 -5.26 -17.99
C ASP A 256 11.88 -6.74 -18.37
N LEU A 257 11.65 -7.62 -17.39
CA LEU A 257 11.36 -9.04 -17.63
C LEU A 257 10.01 -9.24 -18.34
N ILE A 258 8.97 -8.50 -17.93
CA ILE A 258 7.65 -8.52 -18.55
C ILE A 258 7.74 -8.10 -20.01
N ASP A 259 8.45 -7.02 -20.30
CA ASP A 259 8.58 -6.49 -21.66
C ASP A 259 9.35 -7.48 -22.57
N GLN A 260 10.40 -8.12 -22.05
CA GLN A 260 11.14 -9.18 -22.76
C GLN A 260 10.32 -10.45 -22.98
N TYR A 261 9.45 -10.81 -22.04
CA TYR A 261 8.53 -11.94 -22.25
C TYR A 261 7.48 -11.60 -23.31
N ASN A 262 6.87 -10.42 -23.21
CA ASN A 262 5.81 -9.99 -24.13
C ASN A 262 6.29 -9.79 -25.57
N ASN A 263 7.55 -9.38 -25.77
CA ASN A 263 8.14 -9.23 -27.10
C ASN A 263 8.74 -10.54 -27.66
N GLY A 264 8.68 -11.64 -26.89
CA GLY A 264 9.18 -12.96 -27.29
C GLY A 264 10.68 -13.20 -27.08
N SER A 265 11.41 -12.27 -26.45
CA SER A 265 12.83 -12.45 -26.14
C SER A 265 13.08 -13.50 -25.04
N LEU A 266 12.13 -13.68 -24.12
CA LEU A 266 12.18 -14.72 -23.09
C LEU A 266 11.07 -15.76 -23.31
N SER A 267 11.43 -17.04 -23.20
CA SER A 267 10.45 -18.12 -23.04
C SER A 267 9.81 -18.07 -21.65
N TRP A 268 8.67 -18.75 -21.46
CA TRP A 268 8.00 -18.83 -20.15
C TRP A 268 8.92 -19.33 -19.04
N ILE A 269 9.75 -20.35 -19.31
CA ILE A 269 10.65 -20.94 -18.32
C ILE A 269 11.69 -19.89 -17.89
N GLN A 270 12.35 -19.24 -18.86
CA GLN A 270 13.35 -18.21 -18.57
C GLN A 270 12.74 -17.01 -17.81
N PHE A 271 11.53 -16.60 -18.19
CA PHE A 271 10.82 -15.53 -17.49
C PHE A 271 10.47 -15.93 -16.05
N SER A 272 9.91 -17.12 -15.83
CA SER A 272 9.53 -17.59 -14.50
C SER A 272 10.74 -17.74 -13.57
N ASP A 273 11.84 -18.31 -14.07
CA ASP A 273 13.07 -18.46 -13.29
C ASP A 273 13.64 -17.09 -12.91
N ALA A 274 13.72 -16.15 -13.86
CA ALA A 274 14.20 -14.79 -13.58
C ALA A 274 13.34 -14.06 -12.55
N VAL A 275 12.00 -14.17 -12.63
CA VAL A 275 11.07 -13.56 -11.66
C VAL A 275 11.23 -14.14 -10.25
N LYS A 276 11.60 -15.42 -10.12
CA LYS A 276 11.85 -16.05 -8.81
C LYS A 276 13.18 -15.61 -8.18
N GLU A 277 14.11 -15.12 -8.99
CA GLU A 277 15.41 -14.64 -8.56
C GLU A 277 15.42 -13.14 -8.17
N THR A 278 14.38 -12.37 -8.55
CA THR A 278 14.20 -10.95 -8.16
C THR A 278 13.67 -10.79 -6.74
#